data_AF-A0A371R887-F1
#
_entry.id   AF-A0A371R887-F1
#
_cell.length_a   1.000
_cell.length_b   1.000
_cell.length_c   1.000
_cell.angle_alpha   90.00
_cell.angle_beta   90.00
_cell.angle_gamma   90.00
#
_symmetry.space_group_name_H-M   'P 1'
#
loop_
_entity.id
_entity.type
_entity.pdbx_description
1 polymer ?
#
loop_
_entity_poly.entity_id
_entity_poly.type
_entity_poly.pdbx_seq_one_letter_code
_entity_poly.pdbx_strand_id
1 'polypeptide(L)'
;MRDTVIAFIVIVIMVIAALVYWQSKKEPDVPDEGPVVTDGSGTPESEEAAPEAVALPRFDIIRVTREGYATIAGEAEPGASVELLANGEVIETVTAERDGNFVIIVEDALAQGAVEFKLRMTTPDGMVVTGAETIIVYVPERDGDLPVVLRTTPGGATEILQRATDPDPALGPLTIDTIDYDAAGNAIFSGRAEPDSVVQIFANNNPVGETTSDGAGRWTLSTTIPPGRYTLLIVQLGEDGAPKYAIEVPFEQARPENIVLKDGAVIVQPGNSLWVIARKVYGEGEQYTIIYGANADQIRDPDLIYPGQVFQLPEDEDEEEEDTSEEAQMGKRG
;
A
#
# COMPACT_ATOMS: atom_id res chain seq x y z
N MET A 1 -50.00 16.68 -31.53
CA MET A 1 -48.58 16.47 -31.85
C MET A 1 -47.92 15.33 -31.06
N ARG A 2 -48.34 15.00 -29.82
CA ARG A 2 -47.79 13.84 -29.08
C ARG A 2 -48.27 12.48 -29.62
N ASP A 3 -49.52 12.38 -30.07
CA ASP A 3 -50.08 11.11 -30.55
C ASP A 3 -49.52 10.65 -31.91
N THR A 4 -49.10 11.59 -32.74
CA THR A 4 -48.43 11.31 -34.03
C THR A 4 -47.00 10.80 -33.86
N VAL A 5 -46.33 11.16 -32.77
CA VAL A 5 -44.95 10.71 -32.47
C VAL A 5 -44.96 9.27 -31.94
N ILE A 6 -45.94 8.93 -31.09
CA ILE A 6 -46.09 7.56 -30.55
C ILE A 6 -46.49 6.58 -31.67
N ALA A 7 -47.39 6.99 -32.57
CA ALA A 7 -47.77 6.17 -33.72
C ALA A 7 -46.58 5.87 -34.66
N PHE A 8 -45.66 6.83 -34.83
CA PHE A 8 -44.46 6.64 -35.66
C PHE A 8 -43.46 5.66 -35.03
N ILE A 9 -43.26 5.75 -33.71
CA ILE A 9 -42.35 4.85 -32.97
C ILE A 9 -42.84 3.39 -33.05
N VAL A 10 -44.15 3.15 -32.94
CA VAL A 10 -44.71 1.77 -33.01
C VAL A 10 -44.57 1.16 -34.41
N ILE A 11 -44.73 1.96 -35.47
CA ILE A 11 -44.56 1.48 -36.86
C ILE A 11 -43.10 1.14 -37.13
N VAL A 12 -42.16 1.97 -36.66
CA VAL A 12 -40.72 1.71 -36.80
C VAL A 12 -40.31 0.42 -36.09
N ILE A 13 -40.83 0.17 -34.88
CA ILE A 13 -40.55 -1.07 -34.13
C ILE A 13 -41.10 -2.31 -34.86
N MET A 14 -42.29 -2.23 -35.47
CA MET A 14 -42.85 -3.35 -36.24
C MET A 14 -42.07 -3.65 -37.52
N VAL A 15 -41.53 -2.63 -38.21
CA VAL A 15 -40.70 -2.82 -39.39
C VAL A 15 -39.36 -3.48 -39.02
N ILE A 16 -38.76 -3.06 -37.90
CA ILE A 16 -37.52 -3.65 -37.40
C ILE A 16 -37.73 -5.10 -36.98
N ALA A 17 -38.82 -5.41 -36.27
CA ALA A 17 -39.15 -6.79 -35.89
C ALA A 17 -39.40 -7.70 -37.11
N ALA A 18 -40.04 -7.17 -38.17
CA ALA A 18 -40.24 -7.90 -39.42
C ALA A 18 -38.92 -8.17 -40.17
N LEU A 19 -37.98 -7.21 -40.14
CA LEU A 19 -36.66 -7.34 -40.74
C LEU A 19 -35.80 -8.40 -40.03
N VAL A 20 -35.80 -8.38 -38.69
CA VAL A 20 -35.08 -9.38 -37.87
C VAL A 20 -35.67 -10.79 -38.07
N TYR A 21 -36.99 -10.91 -38.17
CA TYR A 21 -37.65 -12.20 -38.41
C TYR A 21 -37.33 -12.77 -39.80
N TRP A 22 -37.14 -11.93 -40.81
CA TRP A 22 -36.77 -12.37 -42.16
C TRP A 22 -35.32 -12.81 -42.27
N GLN A 23 -34.43 -12.22 -41.46
CA GLN A 23 -33.00 -12.52 -41.48
C GLN A 23 -32.66 -13.87 -40.85
N SER A 24 -33.50 -14.38 -39.95
CA SER A 24 -33.27 -15.62 -39.22
C SER A 24 -33.59 -16.91 -40.02
N LYS A 25 -34.02 -16.81 -41.29
CA LYS A 25 -34.61 -17.94 -42.04
C LYS A 25 -33.84 -18.44 -43.29
N LYS A 26 -32.52 -18.28 -43.38
CA LYS A 26 -31.72 -18.89 -44.45
C LYS A 26 -30.75 -19.94 -43.89
N GLU A 27 -31.09 -21.22 -44.05
CA GLU A 27 -30.17 -22.36 -43.90
C GLU A 27 -29.21 -22.46 -45.12
N PRO A 28 -27.99 -23.02 -44.97
CA PRO A 28 -27.03 -23.13 -46.05
C PRO A 28 -27.22 -24.41 -46.87
N ASP A 29 -27.17 -24.27 -48.19
CA ASP A 29 -27.17 -25.38 -49.16
C ASP A 29 -25.72 -25.55 -49.68
N VAL A 30 -25.19 -26.76 -49.66
CA VAL A 30 -23.84 -27.09 -50.14
C VAL A 30 -23.95 -27.98 -51.37
N PRO A 31 -23.26 -27.63 -52.47
CA PRO A 31 -22.85 -28.64 -53.44
C PRO A 31 -21.35 -28.61 -53.79
N ASP A 32 -20.92 -29.79 -54.22
CA ASP A 32 -19.58 -30.33 -54.43
C ASP A 32 -19.01 -30.07 -55.85
N GLU A 33 -17.67 -30.08 -55.91
CA GLU A 33 -16.65 -30.05 -56.98
C GLU A 33 -16.97 -29.93 -58.50
N GLY A 34 -16.14 -29.13 -59.20
CA GLY A 34 -15.64 -29.44 -60.57
C GLY A 34 -15.32 -28.22 -61.48
N PRO A 35 -14.20 -28.19 -62.26
CA PRO A 35 -13.41 -26.96 -62.49
C PRO A 35 -13.48 -26.36 -63.91
N VAL A 36 -12.99 -25.11 -64.11
CA VAL A 36 -11.98 -24.63 -65.11
C VAL A 36 -12.03 -23.08 -65.30
N VAL A 37 -10.88 -22.47 -65.00
CA VAL A 37 -10.21 -21.23 -65.47
C VAL A 37 -10.87 -20.36 -66.58
N THR A 38 -11.05 -19.05 -66.34
CA THR A 38 -10.23 -17.90 -66.85
C THR A 38 -11.00 -16.56 -66.76
N ASP A 39 -10.36 -15.62 -66.05
CA ASP A 39 -10.19 -14.18 -66.31
C ASP A 39 -11.41 -13.24 -66.47
N GLY A 40 -11.45 -12.20 -65.64
CA GLY A 40 -12.48 -11.17 -65.66
C GLY A 40 -12.43 -10.26 -64.44
N SER A 41 -11.59 -9.23 -64.54
CA SER A 41 -11.55 -7.99 -63.74
C SER A 41 -12.84 -7.70 -62.95
N GLY A 42 -12.84 -8.00 -61.65
CA GLY A 42 -13.86 -7.60 -60.70
C GLY A 42 -13.27 -6.58 -59.73
N THR A 43 -13.75 -5.34 -59.84
CA THR A 43 -13.67 -4.30 -58.81
C THR A 43 -13.83 -4.92 -57.41
N PRO A 44 -12.97 -4.64 -56.42
CA PRO A 44 -13.26 -5.10 -55.07
C PRO A 44 -14.54 -4.40 -54.60
N GLU A 45 -15.59 -5.21 -54.45
CA GLU A 45 -16.83 -4.86 -53.78
C GLU A 45 -16.46 -4.44 -52.36
N SER A 46 -16.64 -3.15 -52.09
CA SER A 46 -16.35 -2.56 -50.79
C SER A 46 -17.31 -3.19 -49.78
N GLU A 47 -16.79 -4.14 -49.01
CA GLU A 47 -17.44 -4.70 -47.84
C GLU A 47 -17.74 -3.54 -46.88
N GLU A 48 -19.02 -3.19 -46.80
CA GLU A 48 -19.54 -2.13 -45.94
C GLU A 48 -19.27 -2.54 -44.50
N ALA A 49 -18.20 -1.97 -43.93
CA ALA A 49 -17.81 -2.19 -42.54
C ALA A 49 -18.99 -1.85 -41.63
N ALA A 50 -19.42 -2.82 -40.82
CA ALA A 50 -20.32 -2.58 -39.70
C ALA A 50 -19.75 -1.42 -38.86
N PRO A 51 -20.59 -0.50 -38.35
CA PRO A 51 -20.12 0.64 -37.58
C PRO A 51 -19.27 0.14 -36.41
N GLU A 52 -18.03 0.62 -36.33
CA GLU A 52 -17.12 0.31 -35.22
C GLU A 52 -17.81 0.69 -33.91
N ALA A 53 -17.98 -0.29 -33.02
CA ALA A 53 -18.54 -0.04 -31.71
C ALA A 53 -17.57 0.85 -30.92
N VAL A 54 -18.04 2.01 -30.47
CA VAL A 54 -17.26 2.95 -29.67
C VAL A 54 -16.75 2.26 -28.40
N ALA A 55 -15.45 2.25 -28.20
CA ALA A 55 -14.83 1.68 -27.01
C ALA A 55 -15.17 2.53 -25.77
N LEU A 56 -15.62 1.90 -24.69
CA LEU A 56 -15.92 2.63 -23.45
C LEU A 56 -14.62 3.07 -22.76
N PRO A 57 -14.59 4.25 -22.10
CA PRO A 57 -13.45 4.62 -21.27
C PRO A 57 -13.37 3.68 -20.05
N ARG A 58 -12.17 3.22 -19.71
CA ARG A 58 -11.91 2.28 -18.61
C ARG A 58 -10.71 2.69 -17.77
N PHE A 59 -10.72 2.27 -16.51
CA PHE A 59 -9.55 2.42 -15.65
C PHE A 59 -8.58 1.27 -15.88
N ASP A 60 -7.28 1.56 -15.78
CA ASP A 60 -6.22 0.55 -15.74
C ASP A 60 -5.58 0.54 -14.36
N ILE A 61 -4.80 1.58 -14.06
CA ILE A 61 -4.06 1.72 -12.79
C ILE A 61 -4.70 2.85 -11.98
N ILE A 62 -5.00 2.58 -10.72
CA ILE A 62 -5.32 3.61 -9.72
C ILE A 62 -4.38 3.44 -8.55
N ARG A 63 -3.77 4.54 -8.10
CA ARG A 63 -2.98 4.61 -6.88
C ARG A 63 -3.46 5.78 -6.04
N VAL A 64 -3.58 5.57 -4.74
CA VAL A 64 -3.95 6.65 -3.81
C VAL A 64 -2.98 6.64 -2.64
N THR A 65 -2.34 7.77 -2.38
CA THR A 65 -1.36 7.90 -1.28
C THR A 65 -2.06 7.97 0.07
N ARG A 66 -1.30 7.84 1.16
CA ARG A 66 -1.82 7.98 2.53
C ARG A 66 -2.48 9.35 2.78
N GLU A 67 -1.97 10.39 2.13
CA GLU A 67 -2.46 11.76 2.23
C GLU A 67 -3.73 11.99 1.40
N GLY A 68 -4.16 11.00 0.61
CA GLY A 68 -5.38 11.05 -0.18
C GLY A 68 -5.19 11.62 -1.59
N TYR A 69 -3.97 11.80 -2.09
CA TYR A 69 -3.72 12.17 -3.50
C TYR A 69 -3.88 10.95 -4.40
N ALA A 70 -4.45 11.13 -5.59
CA ALA A 70 -4.74 10.03 -6.51
C ALA A 70 -4.06 10.21 -7.87
N THR A 71 -3.44 9.13 -8.37
CA THR A 71 -2.96 9.02 -9.75
C THR A 71 -3.72 7.91 -10.45
N ILE A 72 -4.31 8.24 -11.59
CA ILE A 72 -5.20 7.36 -12.35
C ILE A 72 -4.70 7.28 -13.79
N ALA A 73 -4.54 6.07 -14.31
CA ALA A 73 -4.30 5.81 -15.72
C ALA A 73 -5.42 4.93 -16.28
N GLY A 74 -5.65 5.03 -17.58
CA GLY A 74 -6.66 4.23 -18.24
C GLY A 74 -6.61 4.36 -19.75
N GLU A 75 -7.65 3.82 -20.38
CA GLU A 75 -7.81 3.80 -21.83
C GLU A 75 -9.16 4.43 -22.21
N ALA A 76 -9.16 5.16 -23.32
CA ALA A 76 -10.33 5.77 -23.93
C ALA A 76 -10.15 5.84 -25.45
N GLU A 77 -11.15 6.34 -26.17
CA GLU A 77 -11.02 6.57 -27.60
C GLU A 77 -9.93 7.61 -27.89
N PRO A 78 -9.00 7.36 -28.83
CA PRO A 78 -7.91 8.29 -29.13
C PRO A 78 -8.39 9.70 -29.45
N GLY A 79 -7.81 10.70 -28.77
CA GLY A 79 -8.19 12.11 -28.92
C GLY A 79 -9.51 12.51 -28.26
N ALA A 80 -10.21 11.59 -27.58
CA ALA A 80 -11.39 11.93 -26.78
C ALA A 80 -11.02 12.78 -25.56
N SER A 81 -11.94 13.65 -25.15
CA SER A 81 -11.85 14.35 -23.86
C SER A 81 -12.39 13.44 -22.77
N VAL A 82 -11.56 13.09 -21.79
CA VAL A 82 -11.87 12.19 -20.67
C VAL A 82 -12.04 13.02 -19.40
N GLU A 83 -13.20 12.92 -18.77
CA GLU A 83 -13.55 13.54 -17.50
C GLU A 83 -13.54 12.49 -16.39
N LEU A 84 -12.86 12.79 -15.28
CA LEU A 84 -12.95 12.05 -14.04
C LEU A 84 -14.01 12.70 -13.15
N LEU A 85 -15.01 11.91 -12.76
CA LEU A 85 -16.07 12.34 -11.86
C LEU A 85 -15.84 11.77 -10.47
N ALA A 86 -15.88 12.60 -9.43
CA ALA A 86 -15.93 12.21 -8.04
C ALA A 86 -17.32 12.48 -7.47
N ASN A 87 -18.00 11.44 -6.98
CA ASN A 87 -19.38 11.53 -6.46
C ASN A 87 -20.37 12.21 -7.44
N GLY A 88 -20.11 12.10 -8.75
CA GLY A 88 -20.91 12.68 -9.82
C GLY A 88 -20.53 14.11 -10.25
N GLU A 89 -19.56 14.74 -9.59
CA GLU A 89 -19.00 16.04 -9.99
C GLU A 89 -17.70 15.85 -10.77
N VAL A 90 -17.50 16.61 -11.85
CA VAL A 90 -16.26 16.55 -12.63
C VAL A 90 -15.15 17.22 -11.82
N ILE A 91 -14.12 16.48 -11.47
CA ILE A 91 -12.95 16.99 -10.72
C ILE A 91 -11.74 17.22 -11.62
N GLU A 92 -11.60 16.44 -12.69
CA GLU A 92 -10.47 16.54 -13.62
C GLU A 92 -10.89 16.27 -15.05
N THR A 93 -10.15 16.82 -16.02
CA THR A 93 -10.38 16.58 -17.45
C THR A 93 -9.05 16.53 -18.22
N VAL A 94 -8.87 15.49 -19.02
CA VAL A 94 -7.69 15.28 -19.87
C VAL A 94 -8.09 14.88 -21.28
N THR A 95 -7.14 14.86 -22.20
CA THR A 95 -7.33 14.33 -23.56
C THR A 95 -6.58 13.01 -23.69
N ALA A 96 -7.25 11.98 -24.19
CA ALA A 96 -6.62 10.70 -24.48
C ALA A 96 -5.60 10.84 -25.62
N GLU A 97 -4.45 10.18 -25.46
CA GLU A 97 -3.37 10.18 -26.43
C GLU A 97 -3.74 9.41 -27.71
N ARG A 98 -2.84 9.42 -28.71
CA ARG A 98 -3.09 8.78 -30.02
C ARG A 98 -3.23 7.27 -29.94
N ASP A 99 -2.66 6.66 -28.91
CA ASP A 99 -2.78 5.24 -28.59
C ASP A 99 -3.98 4.92 -27.68
N GLY A 100 -4.75 5.94 -27.27
CA GLY A 100 -5.92 5.81 -26.41
C GLY A 100 -5.61 5.88 -24.91
N ASN A 101 -4.33 5.95 -24.52
CA ASN A 101 -3.94 6.01 -23.12
C ASN A 101 -4.16 7.42 -22.55
N PHE A 102 -4.40 7.51 -21.25
CA PHE A 102 -4.42 8.78 -20.52
C PHE A 102 -3.91 8.61 -19.10
N VAL A 103 -3.47 9.73 -18.51
CA VAL A 103 -3.10 9.83 -17.09
C VAL A 103 -3.75 11.08 -16.49
N ILE A 104 -4.35 10.92 -15.31
CA ILE A 104 -4.95 11.97 -14.49
C ILE A 104 -4.25 11.98 -13.13
N ILE A 105 -3.86 13.16 -12.67
CA ILE A 105 -3.32 13.40 -11.33
C ILE A 105 -4.32 14.29 -10.62
N VAL A 106 -4.87 13.82 -9.50
CA VAL A 106 -5.77 14.61 -8.67
C VAL A 106 -4.92 15.39 -7.68
N GLU A 107 -4.77 16.69 -7.92
CA GLU A 107 -3.90 17.57 -7.13
C GLU A 107 -4.46 17.86 -5.74
N ASP A 108 -5.79 17.85 -5.59
CA ASP A 108 -6.45 18.06 -4.31
C ASP A 108 -6.63 16.73 -3.56
N ALA A 109 -6.22 16.70 -2.29
CA ALA A 109 -6.39 15.52 -1.45
C ALA A 109 -7.88 15.18 -1.28
N LEU A 110 -8.21 13.90 -1.43
CA LEU A 110 -9.55 13.40 -1.25
C LEU A 110 -10.01 13.57 0.20
N ALA A 111 -11.27 13.97 0.37
CA ALA A 111 -11.88 14.07 1.69
C ALA A 111 -11.99 12.68 2.36
N GLN A 112 -11.93 12.67 3.68
CA GLN A 112 -12.12 11.46 4.48
C GLN A 112 -13.47 10.80 4.19
N GLY A 113 -13.50 9.47 4.20
CA GLY A 113 -14.67 8.67 3.87
C GLY A 113 -14.63 8.08 2.46
N ALA A 114 -15.80 7.69 1.96
CA ALA A 114 -15.92 7.03 0.66
C ALA A 114 -16.10 8.05 -0.48
N VAL A 115 -15.30 7.90 -1.53
CA VAL A 115 -15.38 8.67 -2.78
C VAL A 115 -15.60 7.69 -3.93
N GLU A 116 -16.61 7.97 -4.76
CA GLU A 116 -16.90 7.20 -5.96
C GLU A 116 -16.29 7.90 -7.18
N PHE A 117 -15.38 7.23 -7.88
CA PHE A 117 -14.89 7.68 -9.19
C PHE A 117 -15.56 6.97 -10.35
N LYS A 118 -15.86 7.76 -11.40
CA LYS A 118 -16.34 7.31 -12.70
C LYS A 118 -15.64 8.07 -13.82
N LEU A 119 -15.52 7.42 -14.97
CA LEU A 119 -15.05 8.06 -16.20
C LEU A 119 -16.22 8.39 -17.12
N ARG A 120 -16.19 9.59 -17.69
CA ARG A 120 -17.02 9.98 -18.83
C ARG A 120 -16.10 10.50 -19.92
N MET A 121 -16.35 10.18 -21.17
CA MET A 121 -15.62 10.76 -22.29
C MET A 121 -16.56 11.43 -23.28
N THR A 122 -16.03 12.44 -23.97
CA THR A 122 -16.60 13.02 -25.18
C THR A 122 -15.67 12.71 -26.34
N THR A 123 -16.14 11.92 -27.30
CA THR A 123 -15.39 11.49 -28.48
C THR A 123 -15.16 12.67 -29.45
N PRO A 124 -14.22 12.56 -30.41
CA PRO A 124 -13.95 13.63 -31.38
C PRO A 124 -15.15 14.01 -32.26
N ASP A 125 -16.09 13.09 -32.48
CA ASP A 125 -17.37 13.35 -33.19
C ASP A 125 -18.48 13.92 -32.28
N GLY A 126 -18.18 14.12 -30.99
CA GLY A 126 -19.06 14.78 -30.01
C GLY A 126 -20.01 13.85 -29.27
N MET A 127 -19.84 12.52 -29.39
CA MET A 127 -20.62 11.55 -28.63
C MET A 127 -20.15 11.50 -27.18
N VAL A 128 -21.09 11.54 -26.23
CA VAL A 128 -20.78 11.43 -24.80
C VAL A 128 -21.04 9.99 -24.34
N VAL A 129 -20.02 9.36 -23.78
CA VAL A 129 -20.03 7.96 -23.36
C VAL A 129 -19.54 7.85 -21.93
N THR A 130 -20.18 7.03 -21.09
CA THR A 130 -19.77 6.79 -19.70
C THR A 130 -19.19 5.39 -19.56
N GLY A 131 -18.08 5.29 -18.82
CA GLY A 131 -17.44 4.01 -18.51
C GLY A 131 -18.36 3.11 -17.67
N ALA A 132 -18.18 1.80 -17.80
CA ALA A 132 -18.96 0.83 -17.04
C ALA A 132 -18.45 0.65 -15.60
N GLU A 133 -17.17 0.97 -15.35
CA GLU A 133 -16.50 0.74 -14.08
C GLU A 133 -16.80 1.86 -13.07
N THR A 134 -16.81 1.49 -11.80
CA THR A 134 -16.88 2.42 -10.67
C THR A 134 -15.77 2.07 -9.69
N ILE A 135 -14.93 3.04 -9.38
CA ILE A 135 -13.87 2.91 -8.39
C ILE A 135 -14.39 3.52 -7.08
N ILE A 136 -14.26 2.79 -5.98
CA ILE A 136 -14.60 3.28 -4.65
C ILE A 136 -13.30 3.43 -3.89
N VAL A 137 -12.98 4.65 -3.50
CA VAL A 137 -11.83 4.97 -2.65
C VAL A 137 -12.35 5.27 -1.26
N TYR A 138 -11.91 4.53 -0.25
CA TYR A 138 -12.19 4.81 1.15
C TYR A 138 -10.96 5.38 1.82
N VAL A 139 -10.98 6.68 2.11
CA VAL A 139 -9.91 7.39 2.82
C VAL A 139 -10.19 7.28 4.32
N PRO A 140 -9.32 6.61 5.11
CA PRO A 140 -9.56 6.39 6.54
C PRO A 140 -9.48 7.70 7.33
N GLU A 141 -10.19 7.77 8.45
CA GLU A 141 -10.07 8.88 9.41
C GLU A 141 -8.80 8.77 10.29
N ARG A 142 -8.21 7.57 10.35
CA ARG A 142 -7.02 7.30 11.16
C ARG A 142 -5.77 7.59 10.33
N ASP A 143 -4.95 8.51 10.84
CA ASP A 143 -3.64 8.79 10.26
C ASP A 143 -2.76 7.53 10.24
N GLY A 144 -2.10 7.25 9.13
CA GLY A 144 -1.15 6.15 8.99
C GLY A 144 -1.57 5.01 8.04
N ASP A 145 -2.87 4.83 7.79
CA ASP A 145 -3.37 3.77 6.92
C ASP A 145 -3.48 4.25 5.46
N LEU A 146 -3.20 3.39 4.49
CA LEU A 146 -3.50 3.69 3.08
C LEU A 146 -5.02 3.71 2.83
N PRO A 147 -5.50 4.50 1.87
CA PRO A 147 -6.85 4.37 1.37
C PRO A 147 -7.10 2.98 0.78
N VAL A 148 -8.32 2.47 0.96
CA VAL A 148 -8.76 1.23 0.32
C VAL A 148 -9.35 1.58 -1.03
N VAL A 149 -8.88 0.93 -2.09
CA VAL A 149 -9.37 1.16 -3.46
C VAL A 149 -10.03 -0.11 -3.97
N LEU A 150 -11.29 0.01 -4.36
CA LEU A 150 -12.10 -1.08 -4.89
C LEU A 150 -12.53 -0.75 -6.31
N ARG A 151 -12.53 -1.75 -7.20
CA ARG A 151 -13.13 -1.66 -8.53
C ARG A 151 -14.39 -2.51 -8.57
N THR A 152 -15.45 -1.94 -9.13
CA THR A 152 -16.72 -2.62 -9.34
C THR A 152 -17.21 -2.39 -10.77
N THR A 153 -17.90 -3.39 -11.30
CA THR A 153 -18.59 -3.33 -12.60
C THR A 153 -20.03 -3.83 -12.41
N PRO A 154 -21.03 -3.27 -13.11
CA PRO A 154 -22.40 -3.76 -13.03
C PRO A 154 -22.49 -5.27 -13.31
N GLY A 155 -22.97 -6.03 -12.32
CA GLY A 155 -23.08 -7.49 -12.41
C GLY A 155 -21.76 -8.27 -12.31
N GLY A 156 -20.63 -7.58 -12.14
CA GLY A 156 -19.29 -8.17 -11.94
C GLY A 156 -18.93 -8.35 -10.47
N ALA A 157 -17.82 -9.07 -10.23
CA ALA A 157 -17.24 -9.18 -8.89
C ALA A 157 -16.52 -7.87 -8.50
N THR A 158 -16.51 -7.56 -7.20
CA THR A 158 -15.69 -6.48 -6.67
C THR A 158 -14.24 -6.94 -6.57
N GLU A 159 -13.33 -6.13 -7.10
CA GLU A 159 -11.89 -6.35 -7.03
C GLU A 159 -11.26 -5.33 -6.08
N ILE A 160 -10.30 -5.78 -5.27
CA ILE A 160 -9.53 -4.91 -4.37
C ILE A 160 -8.25 -4.53 -5.11
N LEU A 161 -8.08 -3.25 -5.42
CA LEU A 161 -6.91 -2.70 -6.11
C LEU A 161 -5.83 -2.21 -5.15
N GLN A 162 -6.23 -1.75 -3.96
CA GLN A 162 -5.32 -1.30 -2.89
C GLN A 162 -5.94 -1.60 -1.52
N ARG A 163 -5.15 -2.16 -0.59
CA ARG A 163 -5.52 -2.39 0.82
C ARG A 163 -4.84 -1.37 1.71
N ALA A 164 -5.44 -1.14 2.88
CA ALA A 164 -4.87 -0.26 3.90
C ALA A 164 -3.48 -0.71 4.39
N THR A 165 -3.21 -2.02 4.36
CA THR A 165 -1.95 -2.64 4.80
C THR A 165 -0.94 -2.82 3.67
N ASP A 166 -1.28 -2.47 2.43
CA ASP A 166 -0.30 -2.54 1.36
C ASP A 166 0.82 -1.52 1.64
N PRO A 167 2.08 -1.79 1.25
CA PRO A 167 3.12 -0.79 1.34
C PRO A 167 2.76 0.41 0.48
N ASP A 168 2.98 1.62 0.99
CA ASP A 168 2.63 2.85 0.30
C ASP A 168 3.40 2.97 -1.02
N PRO A 169 2.72 3.00 -2.18
CA PRO A 169 3.38 2.99 -3.47
C PRO A 169 4.19 4.27 -3.74
N ALA A 170 3.95 5.37 -3.02
CA ALA A 170 4.78 6.58 -3.09
C ALA A 170 6.16 6.38 -2.44
N LEU A 171 6.27 5.45 -1.49
CA LEU A 171 7.52 5.13 -0.80
C LEU A 171 8.39 4.14 -1.60
N GLY A 172 7.90 3.62 -2.74
CA GLY A 172 8.62 2.61 -3.51
C GLY A 172 8.84 1.32 -2.71
N PRO A 173 9.88 0.53 -3.00
CA PRO A 173 10.22 -0.65 -2.18
C PRO A 173 10.81 -0.27 -0.81
N LEU A 174 11.05 1.03 -0.55
CA LEU A 174 11.63 1.50 0.70
C LEU A 174 10.64 1.31 1.84
N THR A 175 11.04 0.48 2.80
CA THR A 175 10.27 0.19 4.01
C THR A 175 11.19 0.11 5.20
N ILE A 176 10.64 0.35 6.39
CA ILE A 176 11.23 -0.03 7.66
C ILE A 176 10.36 -1.16 8.24
N ASP A 177 10.97 -2.30 8.53
CA ASP A 177 10.28 -3.49 9.00
C ASP A 177 10.34 -3.61 10.52
N THR A 178 11.55 -3.50 11.09
CA THR A 178 11.78 -3.69 12.52
C THR A 178 12.77 -2.68 13.05
N ILE A 179 12.55 -2.27 14.30
CA ILE A 179 13.48 -1.47 15.10
C ILE A 179 13.77 -2.26 16.38
N ASP A 180 14.97 -2.81 16.47
CA ASP A 180 15.47 -3.59 17.61
C ASP A 180 16.61 -2.87 18.33
N TYR A 181 17.19 -3.51 19.35
CA TYR A 181 18.36 -3.01 20.05
C TYR A 181 19.40 -4.13 20.26
N ASP A 182 20.69 -3.82 20.12
CA ASP A 182 21.77 -4.76 20.46
C ASP A 182 22.14 -4.73 21.96
N ALA A 183 23.03 -5.64 22.38
CA ALA A 183 23.52 -5.72 23.77
C ALA A 183 24.26 -4.45 24.25
N ALA A 184 24.74 -3.58 23.35
CA ALA A 184 25.32 -2.30 23.72
C ALA A 184 24.25 -1.19 23.87
N GLY A 185 23.03 -1.43 23.37
CA GLY A 185 21.91 -0.50 23.35
C GLY A 185 21.88 0.38 22.10
N ASN A 186 22.56 -0.02 21.03
CA ASN A 186 22.40 0.63 19.73
C ASN A 186 21.08 0.21 19.12
N ALA A 187 20.42 1.14 18.42
CA ALA A 187 19.22 0.83 17.67
C ALA A 187 19.62 0.08 16.38
N ILE A 188 18.95 -1.04 16.12
CA ILE A 188 19.07 -1.82 14.90
C ILE A 188 17.84 -1.56 14.05
N PHE A 189 18.02 -0.87 12.93
CA PHE A 189 16.98 -0.64 11.95
C PHE A 189 17.10 -1.68 10.84
N SER A 190 16.00 -2.29 10.45
CA SER A 190 15.95 -3.20 9.30
C SER A 190 14.75 -2.89 8.41
N GLY A 191 14.86 -3.21 7.13
CA GLY A 191 13.82 -2.93 6.16
C GLY A 191 14.14 -3.43 4.76
N ARG A 192 13.38 -2.94 3.78
CA ARG A 192 13.60 -3.21 2.35
C ARG A 192 13.83 -1.92 1.56
N ALA A 193 14.48 -2.04 0.41
CA ALA A 193 14.79 -1.01 -0.58
C ALA A 193 15.00 -1.66 -1.96
N GLU A 194 15.29 -0.90 -3.00
CA GLU A 194 15.77 -1.48 -4.27
C GLU A 194 17.08 -2.24 -4.05
N PRO A 195 17.32 -3.39 -4.71
CA PRO A 195 18.55 -4.15 -4.56
C PRO A 195 19.81 -3.30 -4.79
N ASP A 196 20.85 -3.56 -3.99
CA ASP A 196 22.15 -2.88 -4.09
C ASP A 196 22.09 -1.34 -4.01
N SER A 197 21.03 -0.77 -3.41
CA SER A 197 20.86 0.67 -3.23
C SER A 197 21.36 1.17 -1.87
N VAL A 198 21.77 2.43 -1.83
CA VAL A 198 22.21 3.10 -0.60
C VAL A 198 21.00 3.63 0.17
N VAL A 199 20.95 3.32 1.46
CA VAL A 199 19.92 3.79 2.40
C VAL A 199 20.58 4.62 3.50
N GLN A 200 20.14 5.86 3.65
CA GLN A 200 20.58 6.79 4.69
C GLN A 200 19.47 7.01 5.70
N ILE A 201 19.81 7.03 7.00
CA ILE A 201 18.87 7.36 8.07
C ILE A 201 19.29 8.69 8.72
N PHE A 202 18.31 9.56 8.93
CA PHE A 202 18.42 10.81 9.65
C PHE A 202 17.49 10.80 10.86
N ALA A 203 17.88 11.45 11.96
CA ALA A 203 17.04 11.68 13.12
C ALA A 203 16.93 13.20 13.35
N ASN A 204 15.70 13.75 13.26
CA ASN A 204 15.45 15.19 13.25
C ASN A 204 16.36 15.93 12.26
N ASN A 205 16.46 15.41 11.03
CA ASN A 205 17.32 15.89 9.93
C ASN A 205 18.84 15.80 10.15
N ASN A 206 19.31 15.16 11.23
CA ASN A 206 20.74 14.89 11.42
C ASN A 206 21.09 13.47 10.96
N PRO A 207 22.13 13.26 10.13
CA PRO A 207 22.49 11.92 9.68
C PRO A 207 22.91 11.05 10.87
N VAL A 208 22.29 9.87 11.01
CA VAL A 208 22.61 8.90 12.07
C VAL A 208 23.31 7.65 11.53
N GLY A 209 23.20 7.36 10.24
CA GLY A 209 24.00 6.33 9.59
C GLY A 209 23.56 6.04 8.15
N GLU A 210 24.34 5.18 7.50
CA GLU A 210 24.16 4.76 6.11
C GLU A 210 24.43 3.26 6.00
N THR A 211 23.68 2.59 5.15
CA THR A 211 23.86 1.17 4.82
C THR A 211 23.54 0.93 3.33
N THR A 212 23.78 -0.28 2.86
CA THR A 212 23.44 -0.71 1.50
C THR A 212 22.54 -1.94 1.59
N SER A 213 21.47 -1.97 0.81
CA SER A 213 20.62 -3.15 0.72
C SER A 213 21.31 -4.29 -0.03
N ASP A 214 21.03 -5.54 0.35
CA ASP A 214 21.50 -6.73 -0.35
C ASP A 214 20.83 -6.92 -1.72
N GLY A 215 21.25 -7.94 -2.48
CA GLY A 215 20.67 -8.27 -3.78
C GLY A 215 19.20 -8.74 -3.74
N ALA A 216 18.65 -8.97 -2.54
CA ALA A 216 17.23 -9.22 -2.31
C ALA A 216 16.48 -7.95 -1.83
N GLY A 217 17.16 -6.81 -1.77
CA GLY A 217 16.60 -5.53 -1.34
C GLY A 217 16.53 -5.36 0.18
N ARG A 218 17.10 -6.24 0.99
CA ARG A 218 17.04 -6.12 2.46
C ARG A 218 18.21 -5.30 2.98
N TRP A 219 17.95 -4.41 3.92
CA TRP A 219 18.99 -3.60 4.56
C TRP A 219 18.92 -3.70 6.07
N THR A 220 20.05 -3.46 6.72
CA THR A 220 20.15 -3.39 8.18
C THR A 220 21.20 -2.35 8.56
N LEU A 221 20.93 -1.56 9.59
CA LEU A 221 21.83 -0.56 10.15
C LEU A 221 21.76 -0.61 11.68
N SER A 222 22.90 -0.86 12.33
CA SER A 222 23.04 -0.65 13.77
C SER A 222 23.72 0.70 14.02
N THR A 223 23.10 1.57 14.81
CA THR A 223 23.67 2.87 15.17
C THR A 223 23.21 3.34 16.55
N THR A 224 24.06 4.11 17.22
CA THR A 224 23.72 4.72 18.51
C THR A 224 22.90 5.99 18.27
N ILE A 225 21.66 6.00 18.75
CA ILE A 225 20.84 7.21 18.85
C ILE A 225 20.76 7.60 20.33
N PRO A 226 20.82 8.91 20.69
CA PRO A 226 20.58 9.33 22.07
C PRO A 226 19.10 9.17 22.46
N PRO A 227 18.78 9.01 23.75
CA PRO A 227 17.38 8.97 24.18
C PRO A 227 16.59 10.25 23.87
N GLY A 228 15.39 10.11 23.31
CA GLY A 228 14.57 11.25 22.91
C GLY A 228 13.49 10.89 21.88
N ARG A 229 12.66 11.88 21.54
CA ARG A 229 11.72 11.80 20.42
C ARG A 229 12.37 12.31 19.15
N TYR A 230 12.23 11.54 18.09
CA TYR A 230 12.79 11.81 16.78
C TYR A 230 11.72 11.63 15.71
N THR A 231 11.79 12.45 14.67
CA THR A 231 11.32 12.05 13.35
C THR A 231 12.50 11.41 12.64
N LEU A 232 12.43 10.11 12.39
CA LEU A 232 13.37 9.43 11.51
C LEU A 232 12.98 9.75 10.07
N LEU A 233 13.96 10.14 9.26
CA LEU A 233 13.82 10.23 7.81
C LEU A 233 14.76 9.18 7.22
N ILE A 234 14.21 8.18 6.55
CA ILE A 234 14.97 7.14 5.86
C ILE A 234 14.90 7.45 4.37
N VAL A 235 16.06 7.54 3.72
CA VAL A 235 16.20 7.95 2.32
C VAL A 235 16.92 6.85 1.55
N GLN A 236 16.31 6.37 0.47
CA GLN A 236 17.00 5.56 -0.54
C GLN A 236 17.55 6.49 -1.61
N LEU A 237 18.84 6.40 -1.92
CA LEU A 237 19.48 7.17 -2.98
C LEU A 237 19.37 6.46 -4.34
N GLY A 238 19.26 7.24 -5.41
CA GLY A 238 19.43 6.79 -6.79
C GLY A 238 20.90 6.63 -7.18
N GLU A 239 21.15 6.10 -8.40
CA GLU A 239 22.51 5.91 -8.94
C GLU A 239 23.31 7.21 -9.08
N ASP A 240 22.61 8.34 -9.20
CA ASP A 240 23.16 9.69 -9.25
C ASP A 240 23.44 10.29 -7.86
N GLY A 241 23.12 9.56 -6.78
CA GLY A 241 23.23 10.00 -5.40
C GLY A 241 22.10 10.93 -4.96
N ALA A 242 21.10 11.19 -5.78
CA ALA A 242 19.93 11.98 -5.39
C ALA A 242 18.93 11.13 -4.58
N PRO A 243 18.19 11.70 -3.62
CA PRO A 243 17.08 11.02 -2.97
C PRO A 243 16.06 10.51 -3.99
N LYS A 244 15.83 9.19 -4.01
CA LYS A 244 14.85 8.54 -4.90
C LYS A 244 13.56 8.21 -4.18
N TYR A 245 13.66 7.68 -2.97
CA TYR A 245 12.53 7.43 -2.07
C TYR A 245 12.87 7.94 -0.67
N ALA A 246 11.88 8.40 0.07
CA ALA A 246 12.06 8.80 1.45
C ALA A 246 10.81 8.48 2.29
N ILE A 247 11.02 8.00 3.51
CA ILE A 247 9.95 7.70 4.46
C ILE A 247 10.23 8.43 5.78
N GLU A 248 9.21 9.03 6.37
CA GLU A 248 9.30 9.66 7.70
C GLU A 248 8.56 8.81 8.74
N VAL A 249 9.22 8.53 9.86
CA VAL A 249 8.70 7.67 10.92
C VAL A 249 8.95 8.32 12.28
N PRO A 250 7.90 8.57 13.09
CA PRO A 250 8.11 9.01 14.47
C PRO A 250 8.71 7.87 15.29
N PHE A 251 9.80 8.17 15.99
CA PHE A 251 10.56 7.23 16.80
C PHE A 251 10.80 7.83 18.19
N GLU A 252 10.50 7.08 19.25
CA GLU A 252 10.84 7.49 20.62
C GLU A 252 11.84 6.49 21.18
N GLN A 253 13.06 6.96 21.42
CA GLN A 253 14.05 6.18 22.15
C GLN A 253 13.90 6.41 23.64
N ALA A 254 13.65 5.31 24.35
CA ALA A 254 13.45 5.29 25.78
C ALA A 254 14.57 5.99 26.54
N ARG A 255 14.21 6.88 27.47
CA ARG A 255 15.15 7.36 28.49
C ARG A 255 15.24 6.32 29.60
N PRO A 256 16.44 5.85 29.99
CA PRO A 256 16.63 4.94 31.13
C PRO A 256 16.09 5.49 32.46
N GLU A 257 15.86 6.80 32.52
CA GLU A 257 15.39 7.57 33.68
C GLU A 257 13.86 7.63 33.84
N ASN A 258 13.07 7.14 32.87
CA ASN A 258 11.60 7.03 32.99
C ASN A 258 11.13 5.71 33.64
N ILE A 259 12.04 4.91 34.17
CA ILE A 259 11.70 3.67 34.87
C ILE A 259 11.34 4.03 36.32
N VAL A 260 10.04 3.99 36.62
CA VAL A 260 9.54 4.19 37.98
C VAL A 260 9.64 2.86 38.71
N LEU A 261 10.67 2.73 39.55
CA LEU A 261 10.83 1.63 40.48
C LEU A 261 10.05 1.93 41.76
N LYS A 262 9.22 0.97 42.18
CA LYS A 262 8.49 1.06 43.44
C LYS A 262 8.41 -0.33 44.06
N ASP A 263 8.91 -0.45 45.29
CA ASP A 263 8.77 -1.65 46.12
C ASP A 263 9.19 -2.97 45.40
N GLY A 264 10.34 -2.96 44.71
CA GLY A 264 10.83 -4.15 43.98
C GLY A 264 10.09 -4.47 42.67
N ALA A 265 9.27 -3.54 42.18
CA ALA A 265 8.55 -3.67 40.93
C ALA A 265 8.73 -2.44 40.02
N VAL A 266 8.50 -2.64 38.73
CA VAL A 266 8.50 -1.59 37.70
C VAL A 266 7.11 -1.43 37.10
N ILE A 267 6.71 -0.18 36.86
CA ILE A 267 5.52 0.12 36.05
C ILE A 267 5.97 0.46 34.64
N VAL A 268 5.60 -0.37 33.67
CA VAL A 268 5.92 -0.19 32.24
C VAL A 268 5.34 1.14 31.76
N GLN A 269 6.18 2.02 31.25
CA GLN A 269 5.80 3.27 30.60
C GLN A 269 5.91 3.14 29.07
N PRO A 270 5.23 4.00 28.29
CA PRO A 270 5.47 4.08 26.85
C PRO A 270 6.95 4.22 26.53
N GLY A 271 7.45 3.38 25.63
CA GLY A 271 8.86 3.30 25.26
C GLY A 271 9.72 2.40 26.14
N ASN A 272 9.22 1.79 27.22
CA ASN A 272 9.98 0.77 27.95
C ASN A 272 10.02 -0.57 27.18
N SER A 273 11.12 -1.29 27.31
CA SER A 273 11.26 -2.70 26.92
C SER A 273 11.82 -3.49 28.10
N LEU A 274 11.62 -4.82 28.12
CA LEU A 274 12.19 -5.68 29.19
C LEU A 274 13.70 -5.53 29.29
N TRP A 275 14.38 -5.36 28.15
CA TRP A 275 15.82 -5.12 28.07
C TRP A 275 16.23 -3.79 28.70
N VAL A 276 15.52 -2.69 28.42
CA VAL A 276 15.83 -1.36 29.01
C VAL A 276 15.58 -1.38 30.52
N ILE A 277 14.55 -2.10 30.96
CA ILE A 277 14.28 -2.32 32.39
C ILE A 277 15.41 -3.14 33.02
N ALA A 278 15.82 -4.27 32.43
CA ALA A 278 16.87 -5.12 32.94
C ALA A 278 18.21 -4.40 33.05
N ARG A 279 18.61 -3.65 32.02
CA ARG A 279 19.83 -2.83 32.05
C ARG A 279 19.81 -1.79 33.18
N LYS A 280 18.64 -1.24 33.50
CA LYS A 280 18.49 -0.24 34.56
C LYS A 280 18.56 -0.87 35.96
N VAL A 281 17.99 -2.05 36.12
CA VAL A 281 17.81 -2.73 37.41
C VAL A 281 19.02 -3.59 37.75
N TYR A 282 19.50 -4.37 36.81
CA TYR A 282 20.56 -5.37 36.97
C TYR A 282 21.90 -4.95 36.35
N GLY A 283 21.91 -3.86 35.58
CA GLY A 283 23.12 -3.35 34.91
C GLY A 283 23.34 -3.94 33.53
N GLU A 284 22.81 -5.13 33.24
CA GLU A 284 22.92 -5.79 31.95
C GLU A 284 21.54 -6.02 31.30
N GLY A 285 21.40 -5.64 30.03
CA GLY A 285 20.12 -5.80 29.33
C GLY A 285 19.76 -7.25 29.02
N GLU A 286 20.74 -8.15 28.91
CA GLU A 286 20.55 -9.59 28.68
C GLU A 286 19.83 -10.29 29.85
N GLN A 287 19.87 -9.69 31.06
CA GLN A 287 19.14 -10.17 32.24
C GLN A 287 17.62 -9.93 32.15
N TYR A 288 17.09 -9.47 31.01
CA TYR A 288 15.65 -9.36 30.76
C TYR A 288 14.91 -10.69 30.96
N THR A 289 15.61 -11.81 30.77
CA THR A 289 15.06 -13.16 30.99
C THR A 289 14.68 -13.42 32.45
N ILE A 290 15.33 -12.76 33.41
CA ILE A 290 14.99 -12.81 34.85
C ILE A 290 13.62 -12.16 35.07
N ILE A 291 13.39 -10.98 34.48
CA ILE A 291 12.12 -10.27 34.53
C ILE A 291 11.03 -11.08 33.83
N TYR A 292 11.32 -11.63 32.65
CA TYR A 292 10.39 -12.47 31.92
C TYR A 292 9.99 -13.71 32.73
N GLY A 293 10.97 -14.41 33.31
CA GLY A 293 10.73 -15.61 34.12
C GLY A 293 9.84 -15.33 35.33
N ALA A 294 10.07 -14.21 36.03
CA ALA A 294 9.28 -13.82 37.20
C ALA A 294 7.85 -13.34 36.87
N ASN A 295 7.58 -12.98 35.62
CA ASN A 295 6.30 -12.40 35.18
C ASN A 295 5.71 -13.13 33.97
N ALA A 296 6.08 -14.40 33.76
CA ALA A 296 5.70 -15.19 32.58
C ALA A 296 4.17 -15.41 32.47
N ASP A 297 3.44 -15.23 33.57
CA ASP A 297 1.98 -15.25 33.62
C ASP A 297 1.34 -13.99 33.00
N GLN A 298 2.09 -12.89 32.94
CA GLN A 298 1.65 -11.58 32.43
C GLN A 298 2.25 -11.23 31.06
N ILE A 299 3.36 -11.87 30.69
CA ILE A 299 4.09 -11.59 29.44
C ILE A 299 3.93 -12.78 28.50
N ARG A 300 3.06 -12.62 27.49
CA ARG A 300 2.84 -13.66 26.46
C ARG A 300 3.91 -13.63 25.37
N ASP A 301 4.40 -12.44 25.09
CA ASP A 301 5.41 -12.17 24.07
C ASP A 301 6.46 -11.24 24.72
N PRO A 302 7.71 -11.68 24.88
CA PRO A 302 8.78 -10.88 25.47
C PRO A 302 9.05 -9.56 24.74
N ASP A 303 8.76 -9.50 23.44
CA ASP A 303 8.99 -8.32 22.60
C ASP A 303 7.84 -7.31 22.66
N LEU A 304 6.71 -7.68 23.27
CA LEU A 304 5.50 -6.87 23.34
C LEU A 304 5.00 -6.68 24.77
N ILE A 305 5.46 -5.62 25.40
CA ILE A 305 4.98 -5.15 26.70
C ILE A 305 4.19 -3.84 26.57
N TYR A 306 3.15 -3.68 27.38
CA TYR A 306 2.17 -2.60 27.28
C TYR A 306 2.31 -1.59 28.43
N PRO A 307 2.11 -0.28 28.16
CA PRO A 307 2.07 0.73 29.20
C PRO A 307 1.06 0.43 30.31
N GLY A 308 1.47 0.62 31.56
CA GLY A 308 0.68 0.36 32.77
C GLY A 308 0.83 -1.05 33.33
N GLN A 309 1.49 -1.98 32.64
CA GLN A 309 1.84 -3.29 33.22
C GLN A 309 2.81 -3.12 34.38
N VAL A 310 2.70 -3.97 35.39
CA VAL A 310 3.57 -3.96 36.57
C VAL A 310 4.34 -5.27 36.61
N PHE A 311 5.66 -5.20 36.55
CA PHE A 311 6.52 -6.38 36.60
C PHE A 311 7.29 -6.43 37.92
N GLN A 312 7.29 -7.60 38.53
CA GLN A 312 8.15 -7.92 39.67
C GLN A 312 9.59 -8.00 39.18
N LEU A 313 10.51 -7.44 39.96
CA LEU A 313 11.94 -7.48 39.70
C LEU A 313 12.58 -8.32 40.81
N PRO A 314 12.88 -9.62 40.55
CA PRO A 314 13.66 -10.42 41.49
C PRO A 314 15.00 -9.74 41.78
N GLU A 315 15.49 -9.81 43.02
CA GLU A 315 16.89 -9.46 43.31
C GLU A 315 17.78 -10.63 42.87
N ASP A 316 18.96 -10.34 42.31
CA ASP A 316 19.93 -11.38 41.95
C ASP A 316 20.41 -12.06 43.25
N GLU A 317 20.01 -13.31 43.50
CA GLU A 317 20.41 -14.10 44.69
C GLU A 317 21.87 -14.64 44.61
N ASP A 318 22.73 -14.04 43.79
CA ASP A 318 24.07 -14.55 43.51
C ASP A 318 25.20 -13.70 44.12
N GLU A 319 25.13 -13.34 45.42
CA GLU A 319 26.31 -12.85 46.17
C GLU A 319 26.43 -13.30 47.64
N GLU A 320 25.61 -14.22 48.18
CA GLU A 320 25.70 -14.63 49.61
C GLU A 320 26.12 -16.11 49.89
N GLU A 321 26.56 -16.89 48.90
CA GLU A 321 27.01 -18.28 49.15
C GLU A 321 28.53 -18.55 49.07
N GLU A 322 29.40 -17.57 48.78
CA GLU A 322 30.86 -17.83 48.76
C GLU A 322 31.58 -17.55 50.09
N ASP A 323 31.08 -16.69 50.98
CA ASP A 323 31.83 -16.26 52.17
C ASP A 323 31.67 -17.16 53.42
N THR A 324 30.86 -18.22 53.36
CA THR A 324 30.69 -19.17 54.48
C THR A 324 31.48 -20.47 54.35
N SER A 325 32.17 -20.68 53.22
CA SER A 325 32.94 -21.91 52.97
C SER A 325 34.39 -21.86 53.47
N GLU A 326 35.00 -20.67 53.58
CA GLU A 326 36.42 -20.54 53.96
C GLU A 326 36.67 -20.58 55.48
N GLU A 327 35.71 -20.18 56.32
CA GLU A 327 35.90 -20.24 57.78
C GLU A 327 35.78 -21.68 58.35
N ALA A 328 35.16 -22.61 57.62
CA ALA A 328 35.00 -24.01 58.06
C ALA A 328 36.23 -24.90 57.79
N GLN A 329 37.20 -24.48 56.96
CA GLN A 329 38.35 -25.33 56.59
C GLN A 329 39.71 -24.95 57.22
N MET A 330 39.87 -23.77 57.83
CA MET A 330 41.14 -23.43 58.52
C MET A 330 41.25 -23.93 59.97
N GLY A 331 40.19 -24.47 60.57
CA GLY A 331 40.20 -25.02 61.94
C GLY A 331 40.86 -26.40 62.12
N LYS A 332 41.44 -27.00 61.07
CA LYS A 332 42.04 -28.36 61.14
C LYS A 332 43.41 -28.47 60.49
N ARG A 333 44.37 -27.62 60.88
CA ARG A 333 45.80 -27.95 60.86
C ARG A 333 46.51 -27.34 62.06
N GLY A 334 46.20 -27.91 63.23
CA GLY A 334 47.09 -27.90 64.40
C GLY A 334 48.00 -29.12 64.37
#